data_AF-A0A4Q3AAA7-F1
#
_entry.id   AF-A0A4Q3AAA7-F1
#
_cell.length_a   1.000
_cell.length_b   1.000
_cell.length_c   1.000
_cell.angle_alpha   90.00
_cell.angle_beta   90.00
_cell.angle_gamma   90.00
#
_symmetry.space_group_name_H-M   'P 1'
#
loop_
_entity.id
_entity.type
_entity.pdbx_description
1 polymer ?
#
loop_
_entity_poly.entity_id
_entity_poly.type
_entity_poly.pdbx_seq_one_letter_code
_entity_poly.pdbx_strand_id
1 'polypeptide(L)'
;MSSRPQIEAIGQQYLQLTIPRRRDRLALFSVEVSENLSLWQSGASFTAVVSDQPNSWVVRDQTPRNSQHLKRFIRFKATLP
;
A
#
# COMPACT_ATOMS: atom_id res chain seq x y z
N MET A 1 -23.18 -26.74 -20.36
CA MET A 1 -21.95 -26.26 -19.70
C MET A 1 -21.84 -24.77 -19.95
N SER A 2 -22.05 -23.92 -18.93
CA SER A 2 -22.01 -22.46 -19.08
C SER A 2 -20.65 -21.94 -18.62
N SER A 3 -19.79 -21.57 -19.56
CA SER A 3 -18.52 -20.90 -19.29
C SER A 3 -18.78 -19.46 -18.88
N ARG A 4 -18.43 -19.09 -17.64
CA ARG A 4 -18.49 -17.70 -17.17
C ARG A 4 -17.41 -16.90 -17.91
N PRO A 5 -17.72 -15.71 -18.46
CA PRO A 5 -16.69 -14.85 -19.01
C PRO A 5 -15.75 -14.45 -17.87
N GLN A 6 -14.47 -14.82 -18.01
CA GLN A 6 -13.41 -14.39 -17.13
C GLN A 6 -13.01 -12.98 -17.55
N ILE A 7 -13.48 -11.97 -16.83
CA ILE A 7 -13.08 -10.58 -17.07
C ILE A 7 -11.64 -10.45 -16.58
N GLU A 8 -10.67 -10.49 -17.49
CA GLU A 8 -9.29 -10.16 -17.17
C GLU A 8 -9.22 -8.67 -16.81
N ALA A 9 -8.83 -8.36 -15.59
CA ALA A 9 -8.58 -6.98 -15.19
C ALA A 9 -7.36 -6.46 -15.98
N ILE A 10 -7.61 -5.59 -16.98
CA ILE A 10 -6.59 -5.00 -17.86
C ILE A 10 -5.83 -3.88 -17.12
N GLY A 11 -5.21 -4.21 -15.98
CA GLY A 11 -4.52 -3.24 -15.14
C GLY A 11 -3.42 -3.86 -14.28
N GLN A 12 -2.36 -3.09 -14.02
CA GLN A 12 -1.33 -3.49 -13.07
C GLN A 12 -1.94 -3.54 -11.67
N GLN A 13 -1.73 -4.67 -10.98
CA GLN A 13 -2.14 -4.84 -9.59
C GLN A 13 -1.04 -4.30 -8.67
N TYR A 14 -1.42 -3.67 -7.57
CA TYR A 14 -0.47 -3.15 -6.58
C TYR A 14 -0.89 -3.55 -5.17
N LEU A 15 0.08 -3.58 -4.27
CA LEU A 15 -0.19 -3.72 -2.84
C LEU A 15 -0.66 -2.37 -2.28
N GLN A 16 -1.75 -2.38 -1.52
CA GLN A 16 -2.35 -1.18 -0.96
C GLN A 16 -2.72 -1.41 0.51
N LEU A 17 -2.54 -0.36 1.32
CA LEU A 17 -2.93 -0.33 2.73
C LEU A 17 -3.95 0.79 2.92
N THR A 18 -5.07 0.48 3.57
CA THR A 18 -6.06 1.46 4.01
C THR A 18 -5.94 1.61 5.53
N ILE A 19 -5.64 2.83 5.97
CA ILE A 19 -5.38 3.19 7.36
C ILE A 19 -6.55 4.05 7.84
N PRO A 20 -7.37 3.59 8.79
CA PRO A 20 -8.33 4.44 9.47
C PRO A 20 -7.58 5.56 10.21
N ARG A 21 -7.95 6.82 9.97
CA ARG A 21 -7.33 7.96 10.66
C ARG A 21 -8.21 8.39 11.83
N ARG A 22 -7.59 8.55 13.00
CA ARG A 22 -8.15 9.32 14.10
C ARG A 22 -7.33 10.60 14.25
N ARG A 23 -7.93 11.74 13.88
CA ARG A 23 -7.26 13.06 13.82
C ARG A 23 -6.98 13.67 15.20
N ASP A 24 -7.39 13.00 16.27
CA ASP A 24 -7.26 13.44 17.66
C ASP A 24 -5.89 13.15 18.29
N ARG A 25 -4.95 12.53 17.55
CA ARG A 25 -3.61 12.21 18.06
C ARG A 25 -2.51 12.87 17.25
N LEU A 26 -1.60 13.56 17.95
CA LEU A 26 -0.33 14.06 17.43
C LEU A 26 0.64 12.88 17.22
N ALA A 27 0.45 12.13 16.14
CA ALA A 27 1.38 11.08 15.73
C ALA A 27 1.90 11.39 14.32
N LEU A 28 3.20 11.16 14.13
CA LEU A 28 3.81 11.13 12.81
C LEU A 28 3.54 9.77 12.19
N PHE A 29 3.09 9.77 10.95
CA PHE A 29 2.70 8.56 10.23
C PHE A 29 3.63 8.32 9.04
N SER A 30 4.15 7.11 8.92
CA SER A 30 4.85 6.66 7.72
C SER A 30 4.30 5.31 7.25
N VAL A 31 4.33 5.12 5.93
CA VAL A 31 4.10 3.81 5.31
C VAL A 31 5.40 3.38 4.67
N GLU A 32 5.76 2.13 4.93
CA GLU A 32 7.01 1.53 4.49
C GLU A 32 6.72 0.24 3.72
N VAL A 33 7.51 -0.02 2.69
CA VAL A 33 7.44 -1.23 1.88
C VAL A 33 8.76 -2.00 1.94
N SER A 34 8.69 -3.30 1.72
CA SER A 34 9.85 -4.20 1.75
C SER A 34 9.66 -5.38 0.80
N GLU A 35 10.77 -5.91 0.29
CA GLU A 35 10.79 -7.16 -0.48
C GLU A 35 11.12 -8.36 0.41
N ASN A 36 11.80 -8.13 1.53
CA ASN A 36 12.47 -9.17 2.30
C ASN A 36 12.27 -9.08 3.82
N LEU A 37 11.48 -8.13 4.32
CA LEU A 37 11.26 -7.83 5.75
C LEU A 37 12.49 -7.28 6.51
N SER A 38 13.67 -7.27 5.91
CA SER A 38 14.91 -6.78 6.53
C SER A 38 15.15 -5.30 6.22
N LEU A 39 14.91 -4.89 4.97
CA LEU A 39 15.06 -3.50 4.54
C LEU A 39 13.68 -2.87 4.28
N TRP A 40 13.42 -1.72 4.89
CA TRP A 40 12.16 -1.00 4.78
C TRP A 40 12.38 0.37 4.13
N GLN A 41 11.62 0.66 3.09
CA GLN A 41 11.73 1.87 2.29
C GLN A 41 10.44 2.67 2.39
N SER A 42 10.54 3.99 2.52
CA SER A 42 9.41 4.92 2.55
C SER A 42 9.67 6.12 1.67
N GLY A 43 8.64 6.92 1.45
CA GLY A 43 8.71 8.14 0.64
C GLY A 43 8.17 7.95 -0.77
N ALA A 44 8.20 9.05 -1.53
CA ALA A 44 7.50 9.19 -2.80
C ALA A 44 8.07 8.34 -3.94
N SER A 45 9.26 7.75 -3.79
CA SER A 45 9.83 6.81 -4.78
C SER A 45 9.36 5.37 -4.58
N PHE A 46 8.78 5.05 -3.42
CA PHE A 46 8.41 3.68 -3.03
C PHE A 46 6.92 3.54 -2.73
N THR A 47 6.28 4.61 -2.29
CA THR A 47 4.87 4.64 -1.90
C THR A 47 4.15 5.79 -2.58
N ALA A 48 2.85 5.65 -2.81
CA ALA A 48 1.98 6.68 -3.36
C ALA A 48 0.72 6.82 -2.52
N VAL A 49 0.33 8.03 -2.17
CA VAL A 49 -0.97 8.30 -1.55
C VAL A 49 -2.03 8.26 -2.64
N VAL A 50 -2.93 7.28 -2.54
CA VAL A 50 -4.06 7.10 -3.48
C VAL A 50 -5.26 7.91 -3.03
N SER A 51 -5.47 8.02 -1.72
CA SER A 51 -6.56 8.80 -1.14
C SER A 51 -6.17 9.33 0.23
N ASP A 52 -6.40 10.61 0.48
CA ASP A 52 -6.26 11.24 1.79
C ASP A 52 -7.59 11.86 2.20
N GLN A 53 -8.38 11.08 2.94
CA GLN A 53 -9.68 11.49 3.45
C GLN A 53 -9.63 11.68 4.96
N PRO A 54 -10.57 12.44 5.55
CA PRO A 54 -10.56 12.69 6.99
C PRO A 54 -10.52 11.44 7.87
N ASN A 55 -11.21 10.37 7.46
CA ASN A 55 -11.36 9.14 8.25
C ASN A 55 -10.53 7.97 7.71
N SER A 56 -9.91 8.12 6.53
CA SER A 56 -9.18 7.05 5.89
C SER A 56 -8.04 7.58 5.04
N TRP A 57 -6.89 6.93 5.14
CA TRP A 57 -5.74 7.20 4.32
C TRP A 57 -5.35 5.93 3.57
N VAL A 58 -5.26 6.05 2.26
CA VAL A 58 -4.98 4.93 1.37
C VAL A 58 -3.63 5.16 0.74
N VAL A 59 -2.70 4.23 0.98
CA VAL A 59 -1.34 4.28 0.47
C VAL A 59 -1.03 3.00 -0.28
N ARG A 60 -0.35 3.13 -1.41
CA ARG A 60 -0.03 2.06 -2.34
C ARG A 60 1.48 1.93 -2.50
N ASP A 61 1.96 0.70 -2.60
CA ASP A 61 3.30 0.39 -3.10
C ASP A 61 3.41 0.80 -4.58
N GLN A 62 4.50 1.45 -4.98
CA GLN A 62 4.71 1.79 -6.39
C GLN A 62 5.20 0.62 -7.24
N THR A 63 5.60 -0.48 -6.60
CA THR A 63 6.03 -1.69 -7.31
C THR A 63 4.79 -2.51 -7.71
N PRO A 64 4.55 -2.73 -9.01
CA PRO A 64 3.44 -3.57 -9.45
C PRO A 64 3.68 -5.03 -9.02
N ARG A 65 2.60 -5.70 -8.62
CA ARG A 65 2.59 -7.12 -8.35
C ARG A 65 2.67 -7.86 -9.67
N ASN A 66 3.83 -8.43 -9.96
CA ASN A 66 4.09 -9.21 -11.16
C ASN A 66 4.99 -10.41 -10.82
N SER A 67 5.37 -11.19 -11.83
CA SER A 67 6.24 -12.36 -11.66
C SER A 67 7.68 -12.01 -11.24
N GLN A 68 8.11 -10.75 -11.36
CA GLN A 68 9.43 -10.28 -10.94
C GLN A 68 9.43 -9.83 -9.47
N HIS A 69 8.30 -9.35 -8.94
CA HIS A 69 8.13 -8.91 -7.57
C HIS A 69 7.09 -9.77 -6.83
N LEU A 70 7.38 -11.07 -6.74
CA LEU A 70 6.46 -12.07 -6.17
C LEU A 70 6.12 -11.82 -4.71
N LYS A 71 7.04 -11.21 -3.95
CA LYS A 71 6.91 -10.97 -2.52
C LYS A 71 7.11 -9.50 -2.21
N ARG A 72 6.04 -8.86 -1.73
CA ARG A 72 6.03 -7.48 -1.29
C ARG A 72 5.31 -7.39 0.04
N PHE A 73 5.85 -6.58 0.93
CA PHE A 73 5.30 -6.30 2.24
C PHE A 73 5.07 -4.81 2.37
N ILE A 74 4.00 -4.45 3.07
CA ILE A 74 3.66 -3.07 3.40
C ILE A 74 3.37 -3.03 4.90
N ARG A 75 3.87 -1.98 5.57
CA ARG A 75 3.54 -1.72 6.97
C ARG A 75 3.24 -0.26 7.20
N PHE A 76 2.46 -0.02 8.23
CA PHE A 76 2.20 1.30 8.77
C PHE A 76 2.97 1.48 10.07
N LYS A 77 3.59 2.65 10.23
CA LYS A 77 4.30 3.05 11.43
C LYS A 77 3.73 4.37 11.93
N ALA A 78 3.41 4.41 13.20
CA ALA A 78 3.02 5.61 13.92
C ALA A 78 4.06 5.89 15.00
N THR A 79 4.64 7.09 15.01
CA THR A 79 5.59 7.54 16.03
C THR A 79 5.04 8.75 16.74
N LEU A 80 5.08 8.72 18.07
CA LEU A 80 4.82 9.91 18.87
C LEU A 80 6.05 10.84 18.78
N PRO A 81 5.85 12.17 18.75
CA PRO A 81 6.95 13.12 18.84
C PRO A 81 7.71 13.00 20.16
#